data_AF-A0A0C3PRJ1-F1
#
_entry.id   AF-A0A0C3PRJ1-F1
#
_cell.length_a   1.000
_cell.length_b   1.000
_cell.length_c   1.000
_cell.angle_alpha   90.00
_cell.angle_beta   90.00
_cell.angle_gamma   90.00
#
_symmetry.space_group_name_H-M   'P 1'
#
loop_
_entity.id
_entity.type
_entity.pdbx_description
1 polymer ?
#
loop_
_entity_poly.entity_id
_entity_poly.type
_entity_poly.pdbx_seq_one_letter_code
_entity_poly.pdbx_strand_id
1 'polypeptide(L)'
;MTVSCGGWNRGTQQATESDLRSQKAYIQNQLASTPVRPPLTFQNWTKEIIWFNVIVVTTTPVASIYGLLTTTFYWKTFALCVAYYLFNMIGMSYNAAPVLQLFCAFAGAGAVQGSVLWWARYHRAHHRYTDTDLDPYGAHHGFWWSHIGWMLMKPRVRPGPTDTSDLKQNRIVAWQHRWFFALALVFGMLVPTAVPGLCWGDWWGGFYFAGFLRLTFVHHSTFSVNSLAHWLGSTTYDDKLTPRDHLITALVTLGEGYHNFHHQFPMDYRNAVKWYQWDPTKWFIAICARLGFASHLRVFPDMEIRKSEFSMRLKHLKREQDRLKWPVESGDLPVVSWDTYKAQAGQRALVLVAGFIHDIEQFLDDHPGGRRLLEKYIGQEATPAFFGGVYDHSNAAHNLLASMRVGALHGGLEQVGEHAVPPCMGLRIVSA
;
A
#
# COMPACT_ATOMS: atom_id res chain seq x y z
N MET A 1 -14.12 -11.55 -4.36
CA MET A 1 -13.88 -10.53 -5.40
C MET A 1 -12.44 -10.47 -5.92
N THR A 2 -11.48 -11.14 -5.32
CA THR A 2 -10.15 -11.34 -5.93
C THR A 2 -10.24 -12.37 -7.06
N VAL A 3 -9.59 -12.09 -8.19
CA VAL A 3 -9.27 -13.06 -9.26
C VAL A 3 -7.78 -12.92 -9.54
N SER A 4 -7.02 -13.99 -9.30
CA SER A 4 -5.57 -14.02 -9.57
C SER A 4 -5.28 -13.61 -11.02
N CYS A 5 -4.35 -12.68 -11.19
CA CYS A 5 -3.81 -12.26 -12.49
C CYS A 5 -2.80 -13.30 -13.02
N GLY A 6 -3.18 -14.58 -13.05
CA GLY A 6 -2.27 -15.70 -13.29
C GLY A 6 -1.80 -15.88 -14.71
N GLY A 7 -0.69 -15.22 -15.07
CA GLY A 7 0.04 -15.45 -16.31
C GLY A 7 1.52 -15.02 -16.20
N TRP A 8 2.31 -15.69 -15.35
CA TRP A 8 3.76 -15.60 -15.38
C TRP A 8 4.34 -17.00 -15.62
N ASN A 9 5.05 -17.15 -16.74
CA ASN A 9 5.85 -18.32 -17.03
C ASN A 9 6.97 -18.43 -15.99
N ARG A 10 7.34 -19.66 -15.63
CA ARG A 10 8.36 -19.95 -14.62
C ARG A 10 9.71 -19.37 -15.06
N GLY A 11 10.18 -18.37 -14.33
CA GLY A 11 11.51 -17.79 -14.47
C GLY A 11 11.55 -16.46 -13.74
N THR A 12 12.19 -16.40 -12.58
CA THR A 12 12.55 -15.14 -11.91
C THR A 12 13.56 -14.39 -12.76
N GLN A 13 13.09 -13.64 -13.76
CA GLN A 13 13.85 -12.57 -14.38
C GLN A 13 13.24 -11.25 -13.93
N GLN A 14 14.03 -10.42 -13.25
CA GLN A 14 13.66 -9.01 -13.07
C GLN A 14 13.37 -8.42 -14.44
N ALA A 15 12.23 -7.73 -14.59
CA ALA A 15 11.88 -7.05 -15.84
C ALA A 15 13.05 -6.14 -16.21
N THR A 16 13.60 -6.32 -17.41
CA THR A 16 14.72 -5.50 -17.88
C THR A 16 14.25 -4.06 -18.08
N GLU A 17 15.18 -3.09 -18.09
CA GLU A 17 14.82 -1.71 -18.38
C GLU A 17 14.15 -1.56 -19.76
N SER A 18 14.53 -2.40 -20.73
CA SER A 18 13.85 -2.53 -22.02
C SER A 18 12.41 -3.02 -21.90
N ASP A 19 12.10 -3.94 -20.99
CA ASP A 19 10.74 -4.44 -20.75
C ASP A 19 9.85 -3.37 -20.11
N LEU A 20 10.40 -2.56 -19.20
CA LEU A 20 9.68 -1.45 -18.60
C LEU A 20 9.43 -0.31 -19.59
N ARG A 21 10.42 -0.01 -20.44
CA ARG A 21 10.26 0.95 -21.55
C ARG A 21 9.24 0.43 -22.56
N SER A 22 9.24 -0.87 -22.86
CA SER A 22 8.27 -1.47 -23.79
C SER A 22 6.85 -1.49 -23.22
N GLN A 23 6.68 -1.73 -21.91
CA GLN A 23 5.37 -1.66 -21.24
C GLN A 23 4.82 -0.23 -21.21
N LYS A 24 5.64 0.76 -20.83
CA LYS A 24 5.23 2.18 -20.86
C LYS A 24 4.87 2.62 -22.28
N ALA A 25 5.69 2.28 -23.27
CA ALA A 25 5.42 2.55 -24.67
C ALA A 25 4.12 1.87 -25.14
N TYR A 26 3.88 0.62 -24.73
CA TYR A 26 2.63 -0.08 -25.02
C TYR A 26 1.42 0.65 -24.43
N ILE A 27 1.47 1.06 -23.15
CA ILE A 27 0.37 1.81 -22.52
C ILE A 27 0.13 3.14 -23.23
N GLN A 28 1.20 3.88 -23.56
CA GLN A 28 1.11 5.13 -24.31
C GLN A 28 0.50 4.93 -25.69
N ASN A 29 0.88 3.86 -26.40
CA ASN A 29 0.29 3.51 -27.68
C ASN A 29 -1.19 3.14 -27.56
N GLN A 30 -1.58 2.42 -26.49
CA GLN A 30 -2.98 2.12 -26.21
C GLN A 30 -3.78 3.39 -25.90
N LEU A 31 -3.24 4.31 -25.11
CA LEU A 31 -3.88 5.61 -24.83
C LEU A 31 -4.05 6.44 -26.11
N ALA A 32 -3.01 6.54 -26.93
CA ALA A 32 -3.04 7.29 -28.18
C ALA A 32 -4.02 6.72 -29.21
N SER A 33 -4.20 5.40 -29.23
CA SER A 33 -5.11 4.72 -30.17
C SER A 33 -6.54 4.57 -29.66
N THR A 34 -6.79 4.77 -28.37
CA THR A 34 -8.13 4.61 -27.79
C THR A 34 -8.94 5.89 -27.97
N PRO A 35 -10.10 5.84 -28.65
CA PRO A 35 -10.91 7.03 -28.87
C PRO A 35 -11.45 7.56 -27.54
N VAL A 36 -11.28 8.85 -27.32
CA VAL A 36 -11.80 9.56 -26.15
C VAL A 36 -13.21 10.05 -26.46
N ARG A 37 -14.14 9.84 -25.53
CA ARG A 37 -15.49 10.40 -25.62
C ARG A 37 -15.45 11.94 -25.55
N PRO A 38 -16.43 12.63 -26.14
CA PRO A 38 -16.52 14.08 -26.03
C PRO A 38 -16.59 14.54 -24.56
N PRO A 39 -16.14 15.77 -24.28
CA PRO A 39 -16.23 16.34 -22.93
C PRO A 39 -17.69 16.43 -22.48
N LEU A 40 -17.89 16.41 -21.17
CA LEU A 40 -19.22 16.59 -20.59
C LEU A 40 -19.68 18.03 -20.78
N THR A 41 -20.88 18.19 -21.32
CA THR A 41 -21.55 19.47 -21.52
C THR A 41 -22.97 19.38 -20.98
N PHE A 42 -23.60 20.54 -20.72
CA PHE A 42 -25.00 20.61 -20.32
C PHE A 42 -25.97 19.95 -21.33
N GLN A 43 -25.54 19.75 -22.58
CA GLN A 43 -26.35 19.13 -23.62
C GLN A 43 -26.22 17.59 -23.67
N ASN A 44 -25.09 17.02 -23.22
CA ASN A 44 -24.81 15.59 -23.37
C ASN A 44 -24.74 14.80 -22.04
N TRP A 45 -24.67 15.48 -20.88
CA TRP A 45 -24.40 14.83 -19.60
C TRP A 45 -25.38 13.71 -19.26
N THR A 46 -26.68 13.88 -19.52
CA THR A 46 -27.71 12.85 -19.25
C THR A 46 -27.52 11.57 -20.08
N LYS A 47 -26.96 11.68 -21.29
CA LYS A 47 -26.66 10.54 -22.17
C LYS A 47 -25.40 9.79 -21.74
N GLU A 48 -24.54 10.44 -20.97
CA GLU A 48 -23.29 9.88 -20.45
C GLU A 48 -23.47 9.19 -19.10
N ILE A 49 -24.62 9.35 -18.45
CA ILE A 49 -25.00 8.64 -17.23
C ILE A 49 -25.37 7.18 -17.54
N ILE A 50 -24.96 6.27 -16.66
CA ILE A 50 -25.36 4.86 -16.65
C ILE A 50 -26.56 4.72 -15.71
N TRP A 51 -27.76 5.03 -16.21
CA TRP A 51 -28.99 5.11 -15.40
C TRP A 51 -29.32 3.83 -14.64
N PHE A 52 -29.02 2.66 -15.22
CA PHE A 52 -29.18 1.39 -14.52
C PHE A 52 -28.35 1.34 -13.22
N ASN A 53 -27.08 1.76 -13.28
CA ASN A 53 -26.21 1.78 -12.11
C ASN A 53 -26.68 2.83 -11.11
N VAL A 54 -27.10 4.02 -11.57
CA VAL A 54 -27.68 5.07 -10.71
C VAL A 54 -28.85 4.52 -9.91
N ILE A 55 -29.78 3.81 -10.56
CA ILE A 55 -30.93 3.20 -9.88
C ILE A 55 -30.45 2.22 -8.82
N VAL A 56 -29.57 1.28 -9.16
CA VAL A 56 -29.08 0.26 -8.21
C VAL A 56 -28.40 0.91 -7.00
N VAL A 57 -27.43 1.79 -7.21
CA VAL A 57 -26.63 2.40 -6.12
C VAL A 57 -27.39 3.46 -5.33
N THR A 58 -28.52 3.97 -5.83
CA THR A 58 -29.40 4.89 -5.07
C THR A 58 -30.48 4.13 -4.31
N THR A 59 -31.09 3.11 -4.93
CA THR A 59 -32.17 2.33 -4.31
C THR A 59 -31.65 1.54 -3.11
N THR A 60 -30.44 0.97 -3.17
CA THR A 60 -29.90 0.19 -2.04
C THR A 60 -29.80 1.01 -0.74
N PRO A 61 -29.13 2.18 -0.66
CA PRO A 61 -29.09 2.95 0.58
C PRO A 61 -30.44 3.53 0.98
N VAL A 62 -31.26 4.00 0.03
CA VAL A 62 -32.59 4.56 0.34
C VAL A 62 -33.50 3.52 0.98
N ALA A 63 -33.58 2.32 0.39
CA ALA A 63 -34.36 1.22 0.97
C ALA A 63 -33.78 0.75 2.31
N SER A 64 -32.46 0.77 2.46
CA SER A 64 -31.79 0.43 3.73
C SER A 64 -32.16 1.39 4.85
N ILE A 65 -32.12 2.71 4.59
CA ILE A 65 -32.49 3.75 5.54
C ILE A 65 -33.98 3.63 5.89
N TYR A 66 -34.84 3.47 4.89
CA TYR A 66 -36.27 3.26 5.13
C TYR A 66 -36.51 2.03 6.01
N GLY A 67 -35.85 0.91 5.71
CA GLY A 67 -35.94 -0.32 6.49
C GLY A 67 -35.48 -0.16 7.95
N LEU A 68 -34.34 0.51 8.16
CA LEU A 68 -33.83 0.85 9.50
C LEU A 68 -34.82 1.67 10.34
N LEU A 69 -35.63 2.52 9.68
CA LEU A 69 -36.60 3.38 10.36
C LEU A 69 -37.96 2.72 10.59
N THR A 70 -38.34 1.74 9.77
CA THR A 70 -39.72 1.20 9.72
C THR A 70 -39.85 -0.25 10.11
N THR A 71 -38.77 -1.03 10.09
CA THR A 71 -38.80 -2.48 10.28
C THR A 71 -38.27 -2.85 11.66
N THR A 72 -38.99 -3.75 12.34
CA THR A 72 -38.58 -4.26 13.65
C THR A 72 -37.26 -5.02 13.57
N PHE A 73 -36.36 -4.78 14.52
CA PHE A 73 -35.09 -5.47 14.59
C PHE A 73 -35.24 -6.90 15.12
N TYR A 74 -34.74 -7.88 14.37
CA TYR A 74 -34.61 -9.27 14.79
C TYR A 74 -33.15 -9.70 14.75
N TRP A 75 -32.62 -10.14 15.90
CA TRP A 75 -31.22 -10.58 15.99
C TRP A 75 -30.87 -11.70 15.01
N LYS A 76 -31.77 -12.68 14.79
CA LYS A 76 -31.56 -13.78 13.83
C LYS A 76 -31.39 -13.27 12.40
N THR A 77 -32.20 -12.30 12.00
CA THR A 77 -32.13 -11.65 10.68
C THR A 77 -30.87 -10.81 10.53
N PHE A 78 -30.50 -10.07 11.58
CA PHE A 78 -29.26 -9.32 11.59
C PHE A 78 -28.02 -10.23 11.50
N ALA A 79 -28.01 -11.35 12.24
CA ALA A 79 -26.96 -12.36 12.14
C ALA A 79 -26.88 -12.96 10.73
N LEU A 80 -28.02 -13.25 10.09
CA LEU A 80 -28.06 -13.69 8.69
C LEU A 80 -27.51 -12.60 7.75
N CYS A 81 -27.89 -11.33 7.95
CA CYS A 81 -27.39 -10.20 7.17
C CYS A 81 -25.86 -10.13 7.22
N VAL A 82 -25.25 -10.25 8.40
CA VAL A 82 -23.79 -10.28 8.56
C VAL A 82 -23.17 -11.52 7.92
N ALA A 83 -23.73 -12.71 8.13
CA ALA A 83 -23.23 -13.94 7.52
C ALA A 83 -23.28 -13.88 5.98
N TYR A 84 -24.36 -13.33 5.42
CA TYR A 84 -24.52 -13.17 3.98
C TYR A 84 -23.57 -12.10 3.42
N TYR A 85 -23.36 -11.00 4.15
CA TYR A 85 -22.32 -10.01 3.84
C TYR A 85 -20.93 -10.67 3.71
N LEU A 86 -20.53 -11.48 4.70
CA LEU A 86 -19.26 -12.22 4.66
C LEU A 86 -19.21 -13.18 3.47
N PHE A 87 -20.30 -13.92 3.22
CA PHE A 87 -20.41 -14.82 2.07
C PHE A 87 -20.17 -14.10 0.75
N ASN A 88 -20.76 -12.92 0.53
CA ASN A 88 -20.60 -12.17 -0.71
C ASN A 88 -19.20 -11.55 -0.90
N MET A 89 -18.49 -11.26 0.19
CA MET A 89 -17.20 -10.59 0.16
C MET A 89 -16.01 -11.53 -0.03
N ILE A 90 -16.18 -12.85 0.12
CA ILE A 90 -15.10 -13.84 -0.07
C ILE A 90 -14.57 -13.83 -1.52
N GLY A 91 -13.23 -13.93 -1.67
CA GLY A 91 -12.52 -13.91 -2.95
C GLY A 91 -11.78 -15.18 -3.34
N MET A 92 -11.29 -15.20 -4.59
CA MET A 92 -10.71 -16.38 -5.23
C MET A 92 -9.42 -16.10 -6.03
N SER A 93 -8.30 -16.64 -5.56
CA SER A 93 -6.97 -16.47 -6.19
C SER A 93 -6.24 -17.83 -6.37
N TYR A 94 -6.98 -18.90 -6.69
CA TYR A 94 -6.47 -20.28 -6.69
C TYR A 94 -7.28 -21.24 -7.56
N ASN A 95 -6.77 -22.46 -7.73
CA ASN A 95 -7.49 -23.54 -8.41
C ASN A 95 -8.51 -24.17 -7.45
N ALA A 96 -9.80 -23.91 -7.68
CA ALA A 96 -10.88 -24.46 -6.87
C ALA A 96 -11.53 -25.70 -7.50
N ALA A 97 -11.98 -26.63 -6.66
CA ALA A 97 -12.88 -27.70 -7.06
C ALA A 97 -14.22 -27.13 -7.58
N PRO A 98 -14.93 -27.83 -8.47
CA PRO A 98 -16.19 -27.35 -9.06
C PRO A 98 -17.24 -26.90 -8.05
N VAL A 99 -17.34 -27.57 -6.90
CA VAL A 99 -18.28 -27.21 -5.82
C VAL A 99 -17.94 -25.83 -5.24
N LEU A 100 -16.66 -25.56 -4.97
CA LEU A 100 -16.20 -24.27 -4.47
C LEU A 100 -16.34 -23.17 -5.52
N GLN A 101 -16.13 -23.50 -6.81
CA GLN A 101 -16.41 -22.57 -7.90
C GLN A 101 -17.91 -22.19 -7.96
N LEU A 102 -18.82 -23.15 -7.80
CA LEU A 102 -20.27 -22.88 -7.72
C LEU A 102 -20.61 -22.00 -6.52
N PHE A 103 -20.07 -22.33 -5.34
CA PHE A 103 -20.24 -21.55 -4.12
C PHE A 103 -19.84 -20.09 -4.33
N CYS A 104 -18.66 -19.85 -4.90
CA CYS A 104 -18.18 -18.50 -5.20
C CYS A 104 -18.97 -17.83 -6.33
N ALA A 105 -19.46 -18.58 -7.32
CA ALA A 105 -20.32 -18.06 -8.39
C ALA A 105 -21.65 -17.52 -7.84
N PHE A 106 -22.25 -18.21 -6.87
CA PHE A 106 -23.45 -17.75 -6.16
C PHE A 106 -23.15 -16.56 -5.24
N ALA A 107 -22.04 -16.61 -4.49
CA ALA A 107 -21.58 -15.51 -3.66
C ALA A 107 -21.40 -14.22 -4.48
N GLY A 108 -20.68 -14.32 -5.60
CA GLY A 108 -20.43 -13.20 -6.51
C GLY A 108 -21.70 -12.69 -7.19
N ALA A 109 -22.64 -13.58 -7.55
CA ALA A 109 -23.94 -13.16 -8.08
C ALA A 109 -24.75 -12.38 -7.02
N GLY A 110 -24.78 -12.87 -5.78
CA GLY A 110 -25.50 -12.23 -4.66
C GLY A 110 -24.90 -10.89 -4.20
N ALA A 111 -23.67 -10.57 -4.61
CA ALA A 111 -23.04 -9.27 -4.38
C ALA A 111 -23.60 -8.18 -5.32
N VAL A 112 -24.19 -8.56 -6.46
CA VAL A 112 -24.81 -7.63 -7.44
C VAL A 112 -23.81 -6.58 -7.95
N GLN A 113 -22.63 -7.03 -8.38
CA GLN A 113 -21.53 -6.16 -8.87
C GLN A 113 -21.04 -6.53 -10.28
N GLY A 114 -21.90 -7.22 -11.03
CA GLY A 114 -21.54 -7.82 -12.31
C GLY A 114 -21.11 -9.28 -12.18
N SER A 115 -21.13 -9.98 -13.31
CA SER A 115 -20.69 -11.39 -13.39
C SER A 115 -19.22 -11.55 -13.02
N VAL A 116 -18.81 -12.76 -12.64
CA VAL A 116 -17.40 -13.07 -12.33
C VAL A 116 -16.49 -12.72 -13.51
N LEU A 117 -16.90 -13.07 -14.74
CA LEU A 117 -16.14 -12.74 -15.96
C LEU A 117 -15.95 -11.22 -16.14
N TRP A 118 -17.04 -10.46 -16.00
CA TRP A 118 -16.99 -9.00 -16.12
C TRP A 118 -16.11 -8.38 -15.05
N TRP A 119 -16.27 -8.81 -13.79
CA TRP A 119 -15.51 -8.22 -12.70
C TRP A 119 -14.02 -8.56 -12.82
N ALA A 120 -13.67 -9.82 -13.08
CA ALA A 120 -12.29 -10.23 -13.30
C ALA A 120 -11.60 -9.48 -14.46
N ARG A 121 -12.32 -9.24 -15.57
CA ARG A 121 -11.83 -8.49 -16.73
C ARG A 121 -11.43 -7.06 -16.34
N TYR A 122 -12.28 -6.40 -15.55
CA TYR A 122 -12.08 -5.02 -15.10
C TYR A 122 -11.01 -4.94 -14.01
N HIS A 123 -10.99 -5.86 -13.06
CA HIS A 123 -9.94 -5.95 -12.04
C HIS A 123 -8.54 -6.20 -12.67
N ARG A 124 -8.44 -7.10 -13.66
CA ARG A 124 -7.19 -7.28 -14.42
C ARG A 124 -6.75 -6.00 -15.14
N ALA A 125 -7.71 -5.21 -15.64
CA ALA A 125 -7.41 -3.97 -16.33
C ALA A 125 -6.90 -2.93 -15.34
N HIS A 126 -7.53 -2.83 -14.17
CA HIS A 126 -7.09 -1.98 -13.09
C HIS A 126 -5.65 -2.30 -12.65
N HIS A 127 -5.31 -3.57 -12.42
CA HIS A 127 -3.92 -3.96 -12.08
C HIS A 127 -2.91 -3.62 -13.17
N ARG A 128 -3.27 -3.82 -14.44
CA ARG A 128 -2.36 -3.58 -15.57
C ARG A 128 -2.14 -2.10 -15.88
N TYR A 129 -3.17 -1.29 -15.66
CA TYR A 129 -3.25 0.10 -16.09
C TYR A 129 -3.44 1.06 -14.92
N THR A 130 -3.11 0.65 -13.69
CA THR A 130 -3.29 1.43 -12.45
C THR A 130 -2.76 2.85 -12.63
N ASP A 131 -3.55 3.84 -12.19
CA ASP A 131 -3.23 5.28 -12.26
C ASP A 131 -3.07 5.83 -13.70
N THR A 132 -3.76 5.22 -14.67
CA THR A 132 -3.85 5.73 -16.05
C THR A 132 -5.31 5.82 -16.51
N ASP A 133 -5.59 6.54 -17.60
CA ASP A 133 -6.97 6.65 -18.13
C ASP A 133 -7.53 5.32 -18.67
N LEU A 134 -6.69 4.28 -18.81
CA LEU A 134 -7.13 2.92 -19.15
C LEU A 134 -7.59 2.11 -17.93
N ASP A 135 -7.37 2.63 -16.71
CA ASP A 135 -7.89 2.10 -15.46
C ASP A 135 -9.40 2.33 -15.37
N PRO A 136 -10.24 1.29 -15.24
CA PRO A 136 -11.68 1.45 -15.14
C PRO A 136 -12.17 2.29 -13.94
N TYR A 137 -11.40 2.40 -12.87
CA TYR A 137 -11.77 3.14 -11.66
C TYR A 137 -10.60 3.96 -11.09
N GLY A 138 -9.73 4.45 -11.98
CA GLY A 138 -8.49 5.14 -11.66
C GLY A 138 -8.61 6.21 -10.58
N ALA A 139 -7.82 6.05 -9.52
CA ALA A 139 -7.80 6.94 -8.36
C ALA A 139 -7.29 8.35 -8.69
N HIS A 140 -6.54 8.51 -9.79
CA HIS A 140 -6.01 9.79 -10.28
C HIS A 140 -7.10 10.78 -10.71
N HIS A 141 -8.31 10.30 -11.01
CA HIS A 141 -9.49 11.16 -11.28
C HIS A 141 -10.16 11.70 -10.01
N GLY A 142 -9.71 11.30 -8.82
CA GLY A 142 -10.23 11.77 -7.53
C GLY A 142 -10.92 10.69 -6.70
N PHE A 143 -11.07 10.98 -5.41
CA PHE A 143 -11.66 10.06 -4.44
C PHE A 143 -13.11 9.67 -4.80
N TRP A 144 -13.97 10.65 -5.11
CA TRP A 144 -15.38 10.37 -5.41
C TRP A 144 -15.58 9.64 -6.74
N TRP A 145 -14.70 9.88 -7.70
CA TRP A 145 -14.69 9.13 -8.95
C TRP A 145 -14.39 7.66 -8.71
N SER A 146 -13.30 7.36 -8.02
CA SER A 146 -12.86 5.99 -7.72
C SER A 146 -13.80 5.25 -6.75
N HIS A 147 -14.50 5.97 -5.85
CA HIS A 147 -15.49 5.37 -4.97
C HIS A 147 -16.76 4.98 -5.75
N ILE A 148 -17.45 5.95 -6.37
CA ILE A 148 -18.76 5.70 -6.98
C ILE A 148 -18.89 6.28 -8.40
N GLY A 149 -18.18 7.35 -8.74
CA GLY A 149 -18.34 8.04 -10.03
C GLY A 149 -18.12 7.15 -11.25
N TRP A 150 -17.17 6.22 -11.17
CA TRP A 150 -16.90 5.22 -12.23
C TRP A 150 -18.09 4.30 -12.52
N MET A 151 -18.99 4.10 -11.54
CA MET A 151 -20.24 3.36 -11.74
C MET A 151 -21.35 4.23 -12.36
N LEU A 152 -21.34 5.53 -12.12
CA LEU A 152 -22.41 6.44 -12.53
C LEU A 152 -22.23 6.94 -13.97
N MET A 153 -20.98 7.10 -14.42
CA MET A 153 -20.66 7.76 -15.68
C MET A 153 -19.98 6.79 -16.64
N LYS A 154 -20.31 6.88 -17.93
CA LYS A 154 -19.58 6.18 -18.98
C LYS A 154 -18.12 6.67 -18.97
N PRO A 155 -17.13 5.75 -18.95
CA PRO A 155 -15.73 6.15 -18.88
C PRO A 155 -15.35 6.91 -20.16
N ARG A 156 -14.58 8.00 -20.01
CA ARG A 156 -14.17 8.84 -21.15
C ARG A 156 -13.28 8.07 -22.12
N VAL A 157 -12.37 7.27 -21.57
CA VAL A 157 -11.53 6.32 -22.29
C VAL A 157 -12.04 4.92 -22.01
N ARG A 158 -12.08 4.03 -23.00
CA ARG A 158 -12.49 2.65 -22.76
C ARG A 158 -11.42 1.95 -21.90
N PRO A 159 -11.79 1.19 -20.86
CA PRO A 159 -10.81 0.48 -20.04
C PRO A 159 -9.97 -0.46 -20.90
N GLY A 160 -8.67 -0.54 -20.60
CA GLY A 160 -7.69 -1.22 -21.43
C GLY A 160 -7.98 -2.71 -21.66
N PRO A 161 -7.41 -3.30 -22.72
CA PRO A 161 -7.61 -4.70 -23.06
C PRO A 161 -6.94 -5.64 -22.05
N THR A 162 -7.64 -6.73 -21.72
CA THR A 162 -7.13 -7.80 -20.86
C THR A 162 -7.50 -9.16 -21.41
N ASP A 163 -6.59 -10.12 -21.23
CA ASP A 163 -6.89 -11.50 -21.56
C ASP A 163 -7.88 -12.08 -20.54
N THR A 164 -8.89 -12.77 -21.06
CA THR A 164 -10.00 -13.40 -20.33
C THR A 164 -10.33 -14.77 -20.92
N SER A 165 -9.45 -15.31 -21.77
CA SER A 165 -9.62 -16.59 -22.45
C SER A 165 -9.82 -17.74 -21.44
N ASP A 166 -9.02 -17.77 -20.38
CA ASP A 166 -9.11 -18.70 -19.25
C ASP A 166 -10.49 -18.68 -18.59
N LEU A 167 -11.05 -17.49 -18.35
CA LEU A 167 -12.35 -17.33 -17.71
C LEU A 167 -13.51 -17.73 -18.63
N LYS A 168 -13.39 -17.48 -19.94
CA LYS A 168 -14.39 -17.88 -20.94
C LYS A 168 -14.42 -19.39 -21.16
N GLN A 169 -13.28 -20.06 -21.01
CA GLN A 169 -13.18 -21.51 -21.11
C GLN A 169 -13.74 -22.23 -19.88
N ASN A 170 -13.81 -21.55 -18.73
CA ASN A 170 -14.41 -22.10 -17.53
C ASN A 170 -15.95 -22.17 -17.65
N ARG A 171 -16.49 -23.39 -17.69
CA ARG A 171 -17.93 -23.66 -17.87
C ARG A 171 -18.81 -23.01 -16.81
N ILE A 172 -18.37 -22.97 -15.55
CA ILE A 172 -19.14 -22.40 -14.43
C ILE A 172 -19.15 -20.88 -14.54
N VAL A 173 -18.01 -20.26 -14.85
CA VAL A 173 -17.93 -18.81 -15.05
C VAL A 173 -18.75 -18.36 -16.26
N ALA A 174 -18.68 -19.09 -17.38
CA ALA A 174 -19.47 -18.81 -18.57
C ALA A 174 -20.99 -18.97 -18.31
N TRP A 175 -21.39 -20.01 -17.56
CA TRP A 175 -22.77 -20.20 -17.12
C TRP A 175 -23.25 -19.08 -16.21
N GLN A 176 -22.46 -18.71 -15.20
CA GLN A 176 -22.78 -17.63 -14.27
C GLN A 176 -22.91 -16.29 -15.01
N HIS A 177 -22.04 -16.02 -15.98
CA HIS A 177 -22.12 -14.82 -16.82
C HIS A 177 -23.41 -14.78 -17.64
N ARG A 178 -23.79 -15.90 -18.28
CA ARG A 178 -25.03 -16.01 -19.07
C ARG A 178 -26.28 -15.78 -18.24
N TRP A 179 -26.32 -16.30 -17.01
CA TRP A 179 -27.49 -16.24 -16.12
C TRP A 179 -27.38 -15.18 -15.03
N PHE A 180 -26.43 -14.24 -15.17
CA PHE A 180 -26.05 -13.34 -14.08
C PHE A 180 -27.23 -12.59 -13.47
N PHE A 181 -28.10 -11.97 -14.28
CA PHE A 181 -29.23 -11.18 -13.75
C PHE A 181 -30.24 -12.03 -12.98
N ALA A 182 -30.53 -13.25 -13.45
CA ALA A 182 -31.42 -14.17 -12.74
C ALA A 182 -30.79 -14.62 -11.42
N LEU A 183 -29.50 -14.99 -11.44
CA LEU A 183 -28.77 -15.37 -10.23
C LEU A 183 -28.63 -14.21 -9.24
N ALA A 184 -28.39 -12.99 -9.72
CA ALA A 184 -28.28 -11.79 -8.91
C ALA A 184 -29.61 -11.43 -8.24
N LEU A 185 -30.75 -11.62 -8.92
CA LEU A 185 -32.06 -11.45 -8.30
C LEU A 185 -32.32 -12.52 -7.22
N VAL A 186 -32.07 -13.79 -7.56
CA VAL A 186 -32.33 -14.92 -6.65
C VAL A 186 -31.43 -14.85 -5.42
N PHE A 187 -30.12 -14.82 -5.59
CA PHE A 187 -29.15 -14.83 -4.49
C PHE A 187 -28.92 -13.44 -3.89
N GLY A 188 -29.13 -12.36 -4.64
CA GLY A 188 -28.97 -11.00 -4.09
C GLY A 188 -30.15 -10.55 -3.24
N MET A 189 -31.38 -10.95 -3.58
CA MET A 189 -32.60 -10.45 -2.92
C MET A 189 -33.57 -11.55 -2.47
N LEU A 190 -33.93 -12.51 -3.31
CA LEU A 190 -35.01 -13.46 -2.98
C LEU A 190 -34.62 -14.42 -1.86
N VAL A 191 -33.44 -15.03 -1.93
CA VAL A 191 -32.92 -15.94 -0.89
C VAL A 191 -32.75 -15.22 0.45
N PRO A 192 -32.04 -14.08 0.56
CA PRO A 192 -31.90 -13.39 1.85
C PRO A 192 -33.23 -12.86 2.41
N THR A 193 -34.25 -12.65 1.58
CA THR A 193 -35.61 -12.29 2.02
C THR A 193 -36.41 -13.50 2.49
N ALA A 194 -36.37 -14.59 1.72
CA ALA A 194 -37.18 -15.78 1.98
C ALA A 194 -36.71 -16.57 3.19
N VAL A 195 -35.40 -16.63 3.47
CA VAL A 195 -34.89 -17.41 4.62
C VAL A 195 -35.46 -16.88 5.95
N PRO A 196 -35.38 -15.58 6.28
CA PRO A 196 -36.01 -15.04 7.48
C PRO A 196 -37.54 -15.19 7.50
N GLY A 197 -38.19 -14.94 6.35
CA GLY A 197 -39.63 -15.05 6.20
C GLY A 197 -40.17 -16.46 6.45
N LEU A 198 -39.49 -17.48 5.92
CA LEU A 198 -39.91 -18.88 6.05
C LEU A 198 -39.47 -19.50 7.38
N CYS A 199 -38.29 -19.17 7.89
CA CYS A 199 -37.75 -19.84 9.08
C CYS A 199 -38.19 -19.21 10.41
N TRP A 200 -38.46 -17.90 10.45
CA TRP A 200 -38.91 -17.22 11.68
C TRP A 200 -39.90 -16.07 11.43
N GLY A 201 -40.55 -16.02 10.28
CA GLY A 201 -41.66 -15.10 9.98
C GLY A 201 -41.26 -13.66 9.63
N ASP A 202 -39.97 -13.35 9.51
CA ASP A 202 -39.48 -11.98 9.34
C ASP A 202 -39.22 -11.59 7.88
N TRP A 203 -40.29 -11.52 7.08
CA TRP A 203 -40.20 -11.17 5.65
C TRP A 203 -39.62 -9.77 5.42
N TRP A 204 -40.06 -8.78 6.20
CA TRP A 204 -39.62 -7.40 6.04
C TRP A 204 -38.19 -7.18 6.51
N GLY A 205 -37.78 -7.81 7.62
CA GLY A 205 -36.38 -7.77 8.03
C GLY A 205 -35.48 -8.49 7.01
N GLY A 206 -35.92 -9.61 6.44
CA GLY A 206 -35.20 -10.27 5.34
C GLY A 206 -35.03 -9.35 4.13
N PHE A 207 -36.09 -8.65 3.72
CA PHE A 207 -36.06 -7.75 2.58
C PHE A 207 -35.18 -6.52 2.80
N TYR A 208 -35.37 -5.82 3.93
CA TYR A 208 -34.67 -4.57 4.21
C TYR A 208 -33.26 -4.77 4.78
N PHE A 209 -33.06 -5.69 5.73
CA PHE A 209 -31.75 -5.91 6.33
C PHE A 209 -30.89 -6.86 5.50
N ALA A 210 -31.33 -8.11 5.33
CA ALA A 210 -30.52 -9.11 4.63
C ALA A 210 -30.45 -8.88 3.10
N GLY A 211 -31.47 -8.24 2.52
CA GLY A 211 -31.48 -7.76 1.13
C GLY A 211 -30.72 -6.44 0.99
N PHE A 212 -31.39 -5.32 1.26
CA PHE A 212 -30.87 -3.98 0.92
C PHE A 212 -29.72 -3.47 1.80
N LEU A 213 -29.83 -3.54 3.13
CA LEU A 213 -28.79 -3.02 4.04
C LEU A 213 -27.47 -3.74 3.79
N ARG A 214 -27.52 -5.06 3.71
CA ARG A 214 -26.38 -5.88 3.30
C ARG A 214 -25.79 -5.43 1.97
N LEU A 215 -26.59 -5.27 0.91
CA LEU A 215 -26.10 -4.83 -0.40
C LEU A 215 -25.41 -3.47 -0.33
N THR A 216 -25.98 -2.53 0.41
CA THR A 216 -25.38 -1.21 0.65
C THR A 216 -23.98 -1.37 1.24
N PHE A 217 -23.83 -2.20 2.28
CA PHE A 217 -22.50 -2.47 2.87
C PHE A 217 -21.56 -3.20 1.91
N VAL A 218 -22.02 -4.20 1.16
CA VAL A 218 -21.20 -4.90 0.14
C VAL A 218 -20.67 -3.93 -0.90
N HIS A 219 -21.54 -3.07 -1.44
CA HIS A 219 -21.20 -2.08 -2.47
C HIS A 219 -20.19 -1.08 -1.94
N HIS A 220 -20.50 -0.38 -0.83
CA HIS A 220 -19.59 0.63 -0.28
C HIS A 220 -18.28 0.06 0.26
N SER A 221 -18.27 -1.18 0.75
CA SER A 221 -17.02 -1.83 1.15
C SER A 221 -16.17 -2.13 -0.08
N THR A 222 -16.75 -2.61 -1.18
CA THR A 222 -16.00 -2.85 -2.42
C THR A 222 -15.51 -1.55 -3.05
N PHE A 223 -16.34 -0.53 -3.09
CA PHE A 223 -16.00 0.81 -3.59
C PHE A 223 -14.89 1.47 -2.77
N SER A 224 -14.84 1.18 -1.47
CA SER A 224 -13.76 1.63 -0.59
C SER A 224 -12.40 1.02 -0.93
N VAL A 225 -12.34 -0.16 -1.56
CA VAL A 225 -11.07 -0.73 -2.06
C VAL A 225 -10.50 0.19 -3.14
N ASN A 226 -11.33 0.58 -4.10
CA ASN A 226 -10.93 1.45 -5.21
C ASN A 226 -10.61 2.88 -4.77
N SER A 227 -11.22 3.37 -3.67
CA SER A 227 -11.01 4.72 -3.17
C SER A 227 -10.11 4.79 -1.93
N LEU A 228 -10.59 4.38 -0.76
CA LEU A 228 -9.84 4.50 0.51
C LEU A 228 -8.48 3.79 0.43
N ALA A 229 -8.40 2.63 -0.25
CA ALA A 229 -7.16 1.88 -0.37
C ALA A 229 -6.15 2.48 -1.36
N HIS A 230 -6.49 3.54 -2.08
CA HIS A 230 -5.56 4.33 -2.91
C HIS A 230 -5.21 5.70 -2.31
N TRP A 231 -5.95 6.13 -1.27
CA TRP A 231 -5.81 7.46 -0.68
C TRP A 231 -5.27 7.44 0.74
N LEU A 232 -5.65 6.45 1.55
CA LEU A 232 -5.31 6.35 2.96
C LEU A 232 -4.36 5.19 3.23
N GLY A 233 -3.34 5.43 4.05
CA GLY A 233 -2.40 4.41 4.51
C GLY A 233 -0.97 4.53 3.97
N SER A 234 -0.20 3.47 4.18
CA SER A 234 1.24 3.41 3.91
C SER A 234 1.56 2.73 2.57
N THR A 235 2.62 3.21 1.93
CA THR A 235 3.30 2.53 0.80
C THR A 235 4.37 1.58 1.33
N THR A 236 3.95 0.49 1.96
CA THR A 236 4.84 -0.44 2.68
C THR A 236 5.87 -1.13 1.77
N TYR A 237 5.50 -1.43 0.52
CA TYR A 237 6.27 -2.25 -0.42
C TYR A 237 6.77 -1.48 -1.65
N ASP A 238 6.01 -0.52 -2.18
CA ASP A 238 6.44 0.41 -3.24
C ASP A 238 5.58 1.69 -3.20
N ASP A 239 6.13 2.85 -3.58
CA ASP A 239 5.47 4.17 -3.58
C ASP A 239 5.34 4.82 -4.98
N LYS A 240 5.54 4.06 -6.06
CA LYS A 240 5.39 4.54 -7.45
C LYS A 240 3.94 4.70 -7.89
N LEU A 241 3.03 3.94 -7.29
CA LEU A 241 1.59 3.94 -7.59
C LEU A 241 0.80 4.32 -6.33
N THR A 242 -0.48 4.63 -6.51
CA THR A 242 -1.37 5.06 -5.45
C THR A 242 -1.79 4.01 -4.39
N PRO A 243 -1.84 2.69 -4.64
CA PRO A 243 -2.28 1.70 -3.64
C PRO A 243 -1.56 1.79 -2.28
N ARG A 244 -2.32 1.67 -1.20
CA ARG A 244 -1.89 1.84 0.20
C ARG A 244 -2.35 0.70 1.08
N ASP A 245 -1.56 0.39 2.10
CA ASP A 245 -1.97 -0.50 3.18
C ASP A 245 -2.62 0.30 4.32
N HIS A 246 -3.83 -0.08 4.71
CA HIS A 246 -4.55 0.58 5.80
C HIS A 246 -5.45 -0.41 6.57
N LEU A 247 -5.22 -0.53 7.89
CA LEU A 247 -5.92 -1.51 8.73
C LEU A 247 -7.44 -1.28 8.76
N ILE A 248 -7.91 -0.04 8.92
CA ILE A 248 -9.35 0.24 8.97
C ILE A 248 -10.00 -0.09 7.63
N THR A 249 -9.32 0.24 6.52
CA THR A 249 -9.79 -0.17 5.19
C THR A 249 -9.86 -1.69 5.11
N ALA A 250 -8.84 -2.41 5.59
CA ALA A 250 -8.84 -3.87 5.60
C ALA A 250 -9.97 -4.46 6.46
N LEU A 251 -10.34 -3.85 7.59
CA LEU A 251 -11.48 -4.29 8.40
C LEU A 251 -12.79 -4.20 7.61
N VAL A 252 -13.03 -3.06 6.97
CA VAL A 252 -14.24 -2.83 6.16
C VAL A 252 -14.27 -3.75 4.94
N THR A 253 -13.12 -4.01 4.31
CA THR A 253 -13.02 -4.75 3.05
C THR A 253 -12.63 -6.23 3.19
N LEU A 254 -12.65 -6.77 4.42
CA LEU A 254 -12.26 -8.15 4.74
C LEU A 254 -10.86 -8.54 4.22
N GLY A 255 -9.89 -7.64 4.39
CA GLY A 255 -8.47 -7.86 4.11
C GLY A 255 -7.94 -7.14 2.87
N GLU A 256 -8.82 -6.75 1.94
CA GLU A 256 -8.43 -6.12 0.67
C GLU A 256 -7.82 -4.70 0.85
N GLY A 257 -7.86 -4.15 2.07
CA GLY A 257 -7.26 -2.87 2.42
C GLY A 257 -5.75 -2.91 2.64
N TYR A 258 -5.11 -4.09 2.61
CA TYR A 258 -3.66 -4.22 2.42
C TYR A 258 -3.32 -4.13 0.93
N HIS A 259 -3.69 -3.00 0.35
CA HIS A 259 -3.80 -2.83 -1.10
C HIS A 259 -2.45 -2.55 -1.77
N ASN A 260 -1.49 -1.99 -1.02
CA ASN A 260 -0.12 -1.84 -1.51
C ASN A 260 0.54 -3.21 -1.69
N PHE A 261 0.31 -4.15 -0.75
CA PHE A 261 0.74 -5.54 -0.93
C PHE A 261 0.07 -6.19 -2.14
N HIS A 262 -1.25 -6.10 -2.24
CA HIS A 262 -2.03 -6.70 -3.33
C HIS A 262 -1.57 -6.23 -4.71
N HIS A 263 -1.34 -4.92 -4.89
CA HIS A 263 -0.86 -4.39 -6.17
C HIS A 263 0.59 -4.73 -6.47
N GLN A 264 1.44 -4.82 -5.44
CA GLN A 264 2.84 -5.16 -5.63
C GLN A 264 3.03 -6.66 -5.93
N PHE A 265 2.19 -7.51 -5.34
CA PHE A 265 2.27 -8.96 -5.46
C PHE A 265 0.91 -9.57 -5.84
N PRO A 266 0.31 -9.21 -7.00
CA PRO A 266 -1.08 -9.55 -7.37
C PRO A 266 -1.32 -11.05 -7.65
N MET A 267 -0.24 -11.82 -7.57
CA MET A 267 -0.19 -13.26 -7.74
C MET A 267 -0.35 -14.00 -6.42
N ASP A 268 -0.03 -13.38 -5.29
CA ASP A 268 -0.20 -13.99 -3.98
C ASP A 268 -1.69 -14.17 -3.69
N TYR A 269 -2.05 -15.30 -3.08
CA TYR A 269 -3.44 -15.56 -2.75
C TYR A 269 -3.93 -14.72 -1.56
N ARG A 270 -2.99 -14.21 -0.75
CA ARG A 270 -3.23 -13.39 0.44
C ARG A 270 -3.23 -11.92 0.05
N ASN A 271 -4.14 -11.13 0.61
CA ASN A 271 -4.02 -9.67 0.57
C ASN A 271 -3.11 -9.19 1.69
N ALA A 272 -3.12 -9.89 2.82
CA ALA A 272 -2.30 -9.56 3.98
C ALA A 272 -1.30 -10.65 4.31
N VAL A 273 -0.01 -10.39 4.08
CA VAL A 273 1.08 -11.37 4.17
C VAL A 273 1.33 -11.87 5.60
N LYS A 274 1.22 -10.99 6.61
CA LYS A 274 1.57 -11.32 8.00
C LYS A 274 0.42 -12.09 8.64
N TRP A 275 0.73 -13.07 9.48
CA TRP A 275 -0.27 -13.97 10.07
C TRP A 275 -1.31 -13.23 10.91
N TYR A 276 -0.92 -12.16 11.60
CA TYR A 276 -1.77 -11.35 12.47
C TYR A 276 -2.56 -10.26 11.73
N GLN A 277 -2.23 -9.98 10.47
CA GLN A 277 -2.96 -8.98 9.70
C GLN A 277 -4.36 -9.49 9.37
N TRP A 278 -5.37 -8.64 9.51
CA TRP A 278 -6.76 -9.00 9.26
C TRP A 278 -7.01 -9.29 7.78
N ASP A 279 -7.28 -10.54 7.44
CA ASP A 279 -7.69 -10.95 6.10
C ASP A 279 -8.46 -12.28 6.24
N PRO A 280 -9.77 -12.23 6.51
CA PRO A 280 -10.60 -13.43 6.62
C PRO A 280 -10.60 -14.27 5.35
N THR A 281 -10.43 -13.62 4.19
CA THR A 281 -10.38 -14.31 2.89
C THR A 281 -9.18 -15.25 2.83
N LYS A 282 -7.98 -14.85 3.27
CA LYS A 282 -6.82 -15.76 3.28
C LYS A 282 -7.04 -16.98 4.16
N TRP A 283 -7.69 -16.82 5.31
CA TRP A 283 -7.96 -17.91 6.24
C TRP A 283 -9.00 -18.86 5.66
N PHE A 284 -10.07 -18.33 5.06
CA PHE A 284 -11.06 -19.11 4.34
C PHE A 284 -10.40 -19.97 3.24
N ILE A 285 -9.55 -19.36 2.41
CA ILE A 285 -8.85 -20.05 1.32
C ILE A 285 -7.91 -21.13 1.86
N ALA A 286 -7.16 -20.85 2.93
CA ALA A 286 -6.27 -21.81 3.56
C ALA A 286 -7.02 -23.02 4.12
N ILE A 287 -8.20 -22.80 4.73
CA ILE A 287 -9.09 -23.88 5.20
C ILE A 287 -9.60 -24.70 3.99
N CYS A 288 -10.10 -24.05 2.94
CA CYS A 288 -10.52 -24.74 1.72
C CYS A 288 -9.39 -25.58 1.11
N ALA A 289 -8.15 -25.11 1.16
CA ALA A 289 -7.00 -25.87 0.68
C ALA A 289 -6.71 -27.09 1.57
N ARG A 290 -6.78 -26.92 2.88
CA ARG A 290 -6.59 -28.02 3.84
C ARG A 290 -7.68 -29.10 3.72
N LEU A 291 -8.89 -28.70 3.33
CA LEU A 291 -10.02 -29.61 3.05
C LEU A 291 -10.01 -30.20 1.63
N GLY A 292 -9.05 -29.81 0.77
CA GLY A 292 -8.95 -30.31 -0.60
C GLY A 292 -9.89 -29.64 -1.63
N PHE A 293 -10.62 -28.58 -1.24
CA PHE A 293 -11.45 -27.80 -2.16
C PHE A 293 -10.66 -26.75 -2.95
N ALA A 294 -9.47 -26.38 -2.46
CA ALA A 294 -8.55 -25.46 -3.13
C ALA A 294 -7.17 -26.12 -3.30
N SER A 295 -6.48 -25.78 -4.38
CA SER A 295 -5.12 -26.25 -4.65
C SER A 295 -4.30 -25.16 -5.34
N HIS A 296 -2.98 -25.36 -5.42
CA HIS A 296 -2.06 -24.44 -6.11
C HIS A 296 -2.17 -23.00 -5.59
N LEU A 297 -2.29 -22.82 -4.28
CA LEU A 297 -2.23 -21.50 -3.65
C LEU A 297 -0.89 -20.86 -3.99
N ARG A 298 -0.93 -19.72 -4.67
CA ARG A 298 0.28 -19.00 -5.08
C ARG A 298 0.72 -18.10 -3.94
N VAL A 299 1.98 -18.21 -3.54
CA VAL A 299 2.60 -17.40 -2.49
C VAL A 299 3.83 -16.75 -3.10
N PHE A 300 3.95 -15.43 -2.97
CA PHE A 300 5.13 -14.73 -3.45
C PHE A 300 6.31 -15.01 -2.50
N PRO A 301 7.56 -15.15 -3.01
CA PRO A 301 8.70 -15.47 -2.17
C PRO A 301 8.93 -14.45 -1.03
N ASP A 302 8.95 -14.94 0.21
CA ASP A 302 9.10 -14.11 1.42
C ASP A 302 10.32 -13.20 1.39
N MET A 303 11.44 -13.65 0.82
CA MET A 303 12.66 -12.85 0.74
C MET A 303 12.48 -11.62 -0.16
N GLU A 304 11.74 -11.75 -1.27
CA GLU A 304 11.49 -10.63 -2.18
C GLU A 304 10.49 -9.64 -1.56
N ILE A 305 9.49 -10.12 -0.82
CA ILE A 305 8.57 -9.26 -0.05
C ILE A 305 9.36 -8.45 0.98
N ARG A 306 10.28 -9.11 1.73
CA ARG A 306 11.13 -8.44 2.73
C ARG A 306 12.08 -7.43 2.11
N LYS A 307 12.65 -7.72 0.93
CA LYS A 307 13.47 -6.75 0.19
C LYS A 307 12.67 -5.50 -0.14
N SER A 308 11.45 -5.62 -0.65
CA SER A 308 10.57 -4.47 -0.92
C SER A 308 10.26 -3.65 0.34
N GLU A 309 9.89 -4.31 1.44
CA GLU A 309 9.65 -3.63 2.73
C GLU A 309 10.91 -2.91 3.23
N PHE A 310 12.08 -3.56 3.11
CA PHE A 310 13.36 -2.98 3.50
C PHE A 310 13.77 -1.80 2.61
N SER A 311 13.57 -1.88 1.30
CA SER A 311 13.82 -0.78 0.36
C SER A 311 13.00 0.45 0.70
N MET A 312 11.71 0.28 1.02
CA MET A 312 10.85 1.40 1.44
C MET A 312 11.27 2.00 2.78
N ARG A 313 11.70 1.17 3.74
CA ARG A 313 12.27 1.64 5.02
C ARG A 313 13.57 2.41 4.80
N LEU A 314 14.49 1.91 3.98
CA LEU A 314 15.73 2.62 3.62
C LEU A 314 15.43 3.96 2.95
N LYS A 315 14.46 4.00 2.03
CA LYS A 315 14.02 5.24 1.38
C LYS A 315 13.50 6.26 2.41
N HIS A 316 12.74 5.80 3.39
CA HIS A 316 12.23 6.65 4.47
C HIS A 316 13.38 7.16 5.36
N LEU A 317 14.25 6.26 5.83
CA LEU A 317 15.43 6.60 6.63
C LEU A 317 16.33 7.60 5.89
N LYS A 318 16.54 7.45 4.58
CA LYS A 318 17.29 8.41 3.77
C LYS A 318 16.63 9.79 3.75
N ARG A 319 15.30 9.86 3.57
CA ARG A 319 14.56 11.14 3.62
C ARG A 319 14.68 11.82 4.98
N GLU A 320 14.70 11.07 6.07
CA GLU A 320 14.93 11.61 7.41
C GLU A 320 16.39 12.05 7.59
N GLN A 321 17.33 11.21 7.17
CA GLN A 321 18.76 11.49 7.17
C GLN A 321 19.09 12.79 6.44
N ASP A 322 18.46 13.04 5.29
CA ASP A 322 18.68 14.23 4.46
C ASP A 322 18.17 15.54 5.09
N ARG A 323 17.35 15.45 6.14
CA ARG A 323 16.89 16.62 6.91
C ARG A 323 17.82 16.95 8.06
N LEU A 324 18.77 16.07 8.40
CA LEU A 324 19.72 16.29 9.49
C LEU A 324 20.87 17.18 9.01
N LYS A 325 21.42 17.98 9.93
CA LYS A 325 22.66 18.70 9.70
C LYS A 325 23.83 17.75 9.90
N TRP A 326 24.61 17.54 8.84
CA TRP A 326 25.79 16.69 8.85
C TRP A 326 27.06 17.50 9.13
N PRO A 327 28.06 16.90 9.79
CA PRO A 327 29.37 17.52 9.92
C PRO A 327 30.02 17.69 8.53
N VAL A 328 30.96 18.64 8.42
CA VAL A 328 31.75 18.83 7.21
C VAL A 328 32.54 17.56 6.91
N GLU A 329 32.54 17.11 5.65
CA GLU A 329 33.26 15.91 5.25
C GLU A 329 34.76 16.12 5.40
N SER A 330 35.48 15.07 5.79
CA SER A 330 36.91 15.19 6.11
C SER A 330 37.76 15.69 4.94
N GLY A 331 37.34 15.44 3.69
CA GLY A 331 38.01 15.93 2.48
C GLY A 331 37.78 17.41 2.17
N ASP A 332 36.72 18.01 2.71
CA ASP A 332 36.38 19.43 2.51
C ASP A 332 36.97 20.34 3.61
N LEU A 333 37.59 19.75 4.64
CA LEU A 333 38.20 20.50 5.73
C LEU A 333 39.55 21.10 5.29
N PRO A 334 39.84 22.37 5.66
CA PRO A 334 41.13 22.96 5.38
C PRO A 334 42.23 22.24 6.14
N VAL A 335 43.34 21.94 5.45
CA VAL A 335 44.53 21.35 6.07
C VAL A 335 45.39 22.46 6.68
N VAL A 336 45.67 22.35 7.98
CA VAL A 336 46.35 23.39 8.78
C VAL A 336 47.63 22.82 9.39
N SER A 337 48.72 23.58 9.37
CA SER A 337 49.98 23.17 10.02
C SER A 337 49.91 23.32 11.54
N TRP A 338 50.81 22.65 12.26
CA TRP A 338 50.87 22.74 13.73
C TRP A 338 51.07 24.18 14.23
N ASP A 339 51.98 24.93 13.60
CA ASP A 339 52.28 26.31 14.01
C ASP A 339 51.07 27.23 13.79
N THR A 340 50.36 27.06 12.67
CA THR A 340 49.14 27.82 12.39
C THR A 340 48.03 27.44 13.36
N TYR A 341 47.85 26.15 13.68
CA TYR A 341 46.90 25.70 14.71
C TYR A 341 47.19 26.34 16.07
N LYS A 342 48.45 26.32 16.53
CA LYS A 342 48.86 26.95 17.80
C LYS A 342 48.62 28.45 17.82
N ALA A 343 48.90 29.15 16.71
CA ALA A 343 48.64 30.58 16.59
C ALA A 343 47.14 30.91 16.66
N GLN A 344 46.30 30.14 15.95
CA GLN A 344 44.84 30.33 15.96
C GLN A 344 44.20 29.98 17.32
N ALA A 345 44.72 28.96 18.01
CA ALA A 345 44.27 28.58 19.35
C ALA A 345 44.55 29.64 20.42
N GLY A 346 45.44 30.61 20.14
CA GLY A 346 45.64 31.79 21.01
C GLY A 346 44.53 32.83 20.91
N GLN A 347 43.67 32.75 19.88
CA GLN A 347 42.59 33.69 19.62
C GLN A 347 41.20 33.06 19.76
N ARG A 348 41.09 31.74 19.57
CA ARG A 348 39.85 30.96 19.61
C ARG A 348 40.03 29.69 20.42
N ALA A 349 38.95 29.17 21.00
CA ALA A 349 39.00 27.93 21.76
C ALA A 349 39.05 26.71 20.82
N LEU A 350 40.26 26.36 20.34
CA LEU A 350 40.47 25.24 19.43
C LEU A 350 41.10 24.04 20.13
N VAL A 351 40.58 22.84 19.88
CA VAL A 351 41.12 21.57 20.41
C VAL A 351 41.38 20.58 19.29
N LEU A 352 42.50 19.86 19.36
CA LEU A 352 42.85 18.82 18.42
C LEU A 352 42.41 17.45 18.96
N VAL A 353 41.55 16.75 18.21
CA VAL A 353 41.09 15.39 18.55
C VAL A 353 41.10 14.53 17.30
N ALA A 354 41.76 13.37 17.37
CA ALA A 354 41.91 12.39 16.29
C ALA A 354 42.34 13.01 14.95
N GLY A 355 43.29 13.96 14.99
CA GLY A 355 43.80 14.64 13.78
C GLY A 355 42.91 15.76 13.23
N PHE A 356 41.73 16.00 13.82
CA PHE A 356 40.83 17.10 13.43
C PHE A 356 40.85 18.24 14.45
N ILE A 357 40.81 19.47 13.94
CA ILE A 357 40.74 20.69 14.72
C ILE A 357 39.27 21.04 14.93
N HIS A 358 38.86 21.20 16.18
CA HIS A 358 37.50 21.50 16.59
C HIS A 358 37.43 22.88 17.23
N ASP A 359 36.46 23.69 16.82
CA ASP A 359 36.12 24.94 17.51
C ASP A 359 35.05 24.68 18.55
N ILE A 360 35.45 24.78 19.82
CA ILE A 360 34.59 24.49 20.96
C ILE A 360 34.14 25.76 21.68
N GLU A 361 34.41 26.95 21.15
CA GLU A 361 34.16 28.24 21.83
C GLU A 361 32.71 28.36 22.31
N GLN A 362 31.75 27.99 21.45
CA GLN A 362 30.32 28.03 21.77
C GLN A 362 29.86 26.89 22.69
N PHE A 363 30.68 25.88 22.92
CA PHE A 363 30.33 24.68 23.71
C PHE A 363 31.01 24.63 25.08
N LEU A 364 31.93 25.54 25.37
CA LEU A 364 32.71 25.55 26.61
C LEU A 364 31.84 25.50 27.88
N ASP A 365 30.76 26.28 27.91
CA ASP A 365 29.87 26.37 29.08
C ASP A 365 28.81 25.27 29.11
N ASP A 366 28.53 24.65 27.97
CA ASP A 366 27.53 23.58 27.80
C ASP A 366 28.12 22.17 28.02
N HIS A 367 29.44 22.07 28.18
CA HIS A 367 30.10 20.79 28.41
C HIS A 367 29.68 20.19 29.77
N PRO A 368 29.13 18.96 29.81
CA PRO A 368 28.54 18.38 31.03
C PRO A 368 29.55 18.10 32.15
N GLY A 369 30.84 17.92 31.80
CA GLY A 369 31.94 17.83 32.77
C GLY A 369 32.44 19.19 33.29
N GLY A 370 31.87 20.29 32.79
CA GLY A 370 32.24 21.66 33.12
C GLY A 370 33.36 22.25 32.27
N ARG A 371 33.30 23.58 32.09
CA ARG A 371 34.23 24.40 31.29
C ARG A 371 35.71 24.16 31.58
N ARG A 372 36.06 24.06 32.87
CA ARG A 372 37.45 23.96 33.35
C ARG A 372 38.20 22.73 32.81
N LEU A 373 37.48 21.68 32.40
CA LEU A 373 38.10 20.50 31.80
C LEU A 373 38.55 20.79 30.37
N LEU A 374 37.76 21.55 29.60
CA LEU A 374 38.05 21.89 28.21
C LEU A 374 39.14 22.95 28.10
N GLU A 375 39.16 23.95 28.99
CA GLU A 375 40.16 25.03 28.99
C GLU A 375 41.61 24.51 29.05
N LYS A 376 41.83 23.37 29.73
CA LYS A 376 43.14 22.73 29.82
C LYS A 376 43.66 22.21 28.48
N TYR A 377 42.77 21.91 27.55
CA TYR A 377 43.10 21.32 26.25
C TYR A 377 43.07 22.33 25.10
N ILE A 378 42.80 23.63 25.36
CA ILE A 378 42.86 24.66 24.32
C ILE A 378 44.28 24.73 23.74
N GLY A 379 44.39 24.58 22.43
CA GLY A 379 45.65 24.54 21.71
C GLY A 379 46.49 23.28 21.98
N GLN A 380 45.88 22.21 22.50
CA GLN A 380 46.54 20.92 22.78
C GLN A 380 45.82 19.75 22.10
N GLU A 381 46.52 18.62 22.08
CA GLU A 381 45.99 17.33 21.64
C GLU A 381 45.21 16.68 22.80
N ALA A 382 43.96 16.30 22.53
CA ALA A 382 43.04 15.77 23.53
C ALA A 382 42.47 14.39 23.16
N THR A 383 43.05 13.69 22.19
CA THR A 383 42.55 12.38 21.74
C THR A 383 42.54 11.35 22.86
N PRO A 384 43.62 11.18 23.66
CA PRO A 384 43.60 10.24 24.78
C PRO A 384 42.53 10.57 25.81
N ALA A 385 42.31 11.87 26.08
CA ALA A 385 41.29 12.30 27.03
C ALA A 385 39.86 12.03 26.53
N PHE A 386 39.66 12.09 25.21
CA PHE A 386 38.35 11.84 24.60
C PHE A 386 38.04 10.35 24.39
N PHE A 387 39.03 9.52 24.03
CA PHE A 387 38.84 8.12 23.63
C PHE A 387 39.28 7.06 24.66
N GLY A 388 39.87 7.40 25.82
CA GLY A 388 40.29 6.32 26.72
C GLY A 388 41.10 6.66 27.98
N GLY A 389 41.14 7.92 28.42
CA GLY A 389 41.85 8.27 29.65
C GLY A 389 41.05 7.97 30.93
N VAL A 390 39.84 8.53 31.02
CA VAL A 390 38.97 8.44 32.23
C VAL A 390 37.51 8.16 31.85
N TYR A 391 37.06 8.60 30.68
CA TYR A 391 35.70 8.41 30.18
C TYR A 391 35.73 8.01 28.70
N ASP A 392 34.97 6.99 28.33
CA ASP A 392 34.66 6.64 26.95
C ASP A 392 33.40 7.43 26.53
N HIS A 393 33.57 8.40 25.63
CA HIS A 393 32.50 9.32 25.28
C HIS A 393 31.38 8.62 24.48
N SER A 394 30.13 9.00 24.73
CA SER A 394 28.99 8.38 24.03
C SER A 394 28.95 8.72 22.54
N ASN A 395 28.27 7.90 21.71
CA ASN A 395 28.04 8.19 20.29
C ASN A 395 27.49 9.60 20.03
N ALA A 396 26.67 10.15 20.94
CA ALA A 396 26.17 11.51 20.84
C ALA A 396 27.28 12.56 20.96
N ALA A 397 28.24 12.36 21.88
CA ALA A 397 29.40 13.23 22.04
C ALA A 397 30.33 13.15 20.81
N HIS A 398 30.55 11.95 20.24
CA HIS A 398 31.28 11.82 18.97
C HIS A 398 30.61 12.59 17.82
N ASN A 399 29.29 12.47 17.69
CA ASN A 399 28.52 13.16 16.65
C ASN A 399 28.56 14.69 16.83
N LEU A 400 28.41 15.16 18.07
CA LEU A 400 28.47 16.58 18.40
C LEU A 400 29.87 17.15 18.13
N LEU A 401 30.92 16.47 18.59
CA LEU A 401 32.30 16.89 18.34
C LEU A 401 32.57 16.99 16.83
N ALA A 402 32.12 16.01 16.04
CA ALA A 402 32.29 16.07 14.59
C ALA A 402 31.64 17.30 13.94
N SER A 403 30.53 17.82 14.50
CA SER A 403 29.87 19.03 13.99
C SER A 403 30.66 20.32 14.25
N MET A 404 31.66 20.27 15.13
CA MET A 404 32.53 21.39 15.50
C MET A 404 33.84 21.43 14.71
N ARG A 405 34.03 20.53 13.72
CA ARG A 405 35.24 20.47 12.90
C ARG A 405 35.40 21.75 12.08
N VAL A 406 36.57 22.37 12.18
CA VAL A 406 36.95 23.56 11.42
C VAL A 406 38.19 23.36 10.54
N GLY A 407 38.93 22.27 10.74
CA GLY A 407 40.10 21.92 9.93
C GLY A 407 40.65 20.53 10.25
N ALA A 408 41.60 20.09 9.44
CA ALA A 408 42.39 18.89 9.69
C ALA A 408 43.86 19.28 9.86
N LEU A 409 44.55 18.68 10.83
CA LEU A 409 45.98 18.94 11.00
C LEU A 409 46.77 18.27 9.84
N HIS A 410 47.80 18.94 9.33
CA HIS A 410 48.71 18.36 8.35
C HIS A 410 49.33 17.04 8.85
N GLY A 411 49.26 15.97 8.05
CA GLY A 411 49.62 14.60 8.47
C GLY A 411 48.58 13.90 9.37
N GLY A 412 47.59 14.63 9.88
CA GLY A 412 46.51 14.09 10.73
C GLY A 412 45.52 13.22 9.96
N LEU A 413 45.28 13.51 8.67
CA LEU A 413 44.42 12.70 7.78
C LEU A 413 45.03 11.34 7.42
N GLU A 414 46.35 11.19 7.54
CA GLU A 414 47.09 9.95 7.20
C GLU A 414 47.22 9.00 8.41
N GLN A 415 46.94 9.47 9.63
CA GLN A 415 46.94 8.69 10.88
C GLN A 415 45.52 8.38 11.40
N VAL A 416 44.52 8.52 10.54
CA VAL A 416 43.10 8.33 10.82
C VAL A 416 42.80 6.87 11.17
N GLY A 417 42.73 6.56 12.47
CA GLY A 417 42.19 5.28 12.98
C GLY A 417 40.66 5.19 12.86
N GLU A 418 40.07 4.07 13.31
CA GLU A 418 38.60 3.83 13.29
C GLU A 418 37.78 4.99 13.89
N HIS A 419 38.39 5.76 14.79
CA HIS A 419 37.80 6.88 15.53
C HIS A 419 37.55 8.17 14.74
N ALA A 420 38.05 8.28 13.51
CA ALA A 420 37.88 9.48 12.69
C ALA A 420 36.49 9.59 12.05
N VAL A 421 35.82 8.46 11.83
CA VAL A 421 34.47 8.41 11.29
C VAL A 421 33.51 8.42 12.47
N PRO A 422 32.76 9.53 12.71
CA PRO A 422 31.81 9.55 13.79
C PRO A 422 30.70 8.51 13.55
N PRO A 423 30.10 7.93 14.60
CA PRO A 423 29.07 6.90 14.47
C PRO A 423 27.93 7.26 13.52
N CYS A 424 27.51 8.53 13.48
CA CYS A 424 26.48 8.99 12.55
C CYS A 424 26.87 8.83 11.06
N MET A 425 28.16 8.96 10.73
CA MET A 425 28.66 8.86 9.36
C MET A 425 28.88 7.41 8.93
N GLY A 426 29.20 6.51 9.87
CA GLY A 426 29.44 5.08 9.56
C GLY A 426 28.21 4.34 9.04
N LEU A 427 27.00 4.78 9.42
CA LEU A 427 25.72 4.21 8.95
C LEU A 427 25.00 5.14 7.97
N ARG A 428 25.69 6.17 7.45
CA ARG A 428 25.10 7.10 6.50
C ARG A 428 24.77 6.36 5.21
N ILE A 429 23.50 6.42 4.83
CA ILE A 429 23.01 5.91 3.56
C ILE A 429 23.51 6.86 2.47
N VAL A 430 24.54 6.44 1.75
CA VAL A 430 25.06 7.11 0.57
C VAL A 430 24.45 6.40 -0.63
N SER A 431 23.47 7.00 -1.29
CA SER A 431 22.97 6.46 -2.56
C SER A 431 23.94 6.85 -3.67
N ALA A 432 24.39 5.87 -4.46
CA ALA A 432 25.05 6.10 -5.74
C ALA A 432 24.10 6.79 -6.74
#